data_AF-A0A931LE75-F1
#
_entry.id   AF-A0A931LE75-F1
#
_cell.length_a   1.000
_cell.length_b   1.000
_cell.length_c   1.000
_cell.angle_alpha   90.00
_cell.angle_beta   90.00
_cell.angle_gamma   90.00
#
_symmetry.space_group_name_H-M   'P 1'
#
loop_
_entity.id
_entity.type
_entity.pdbx_description
1 polymer ?
#
loop_
_entity_poly.entity_id
_entity_poly.type
_entity_poly.pdbx_seq_one_letter_code
_entity_poly.pdbx_strand_id
1 'polypeptide(L)'
;MARAKRLRLGETETFPGGVETLIAQWQIRRARLNPAPGEELPPLDTDLLRLAATPLPPAPPPLPPRASVYTRKRHALMIELAGHSELALLHALTIAHLRKRRQPAHTAALFRRIWAEHEVHLLHSLPTRWLISAIVTFADHASTAPDRHLAQSFNVLFSLMKLYEAERQYSGLAPDQPFPADTLRDGPLPMGMPGFALLGGDLEANLLAPLWRAAEKAPEVGPLAQHLLDLLNRDPGTLFRRLSLMRAAKSTGS
;
A
#
# COMPACT_ATOMS: atom_id res chain seq x y z
N MET A 1 23.77 28.47 4.22
CA MET A 1 22.88 28.78 5.37
C MET A 1 21.54 29.28 4.86
N ALA A 2 20.58 28.38 4.63
CA ALA A 2 19.19 28.77 4.38
C ALA A 2 18.48 28.87 5.73
N ARG A 3 17.99 30.08 6.06
CA ARG A 3 17.33 30.39 7.32
C ARG A 3 16.00 29.63 7.36
N ALA A 4 15.94 28.54 8.12
CA ALA A 4 14.69 27.84 8.41
C ALA A 4 13.70 28.85 9.01
N LYS A 5 12.65 29.17 8.24
CA LYS A 5 11.54 30.00 8.69
C LYS A 5 10.87 29.19 9.80
N ARG A 6 11.16 29.52 11.07
CA ARG A 6 10.40 29.00 12.22
C ARG A 6 8.93 29.21 11.92
N LEU A 7 8.20 28.13 11.67
CA LEU A 7 6.74 28.17 11.66
C LEU A 7 6.32 28.72 13.02
N ARG A 8 5.55 29.82 12.99
CA ARG A 8 4.88 30.30 14.20
C ARG A 8 3.92 29.19 14.62
N LEU A 9 4.18 28.59 15.78
CA LEU A 9 3.21 27.77 16.51
C LEU A 9 2.01 28.67 16.83
N GLY A 10 1.00 28.66 15.97
CA GLY A 10 -0.15 29.55 16.00
C GLY A 10 -1.49 28.84 15.85
N GLU A 11 -1.52 27.51 15.83
CA GLU A 11 -2.75 26.72 15.86
C GLU A 11 -2.52 25.53 16.82
N THR A 12 -3.40 25.38 17.81
CA THR A 12 -3.30 24.34 18.87
C THR A 12 -3.64 22.94 18.38
N GLU A 13 -4.06 22.80 17.11
CA GLU A 13 -4.55 21.55 16.53
C GLU A 13 -3.74 21.17 15.29
N THR A 14 -3.42 19.88 15.15
CA THR A 14 -2.73 19.33 13.97
C THR A 14 -3.60 19.37 12.71
N PHE A 15 -4.93 19.26 12.88
CA PHE A 15 -5.92 19.32 11.80
C PHE A 15 -6.92 20.43 12.13
N PRO A 16 -6.74 21.66 11.62
CA PRO A 16 -7.69 22.74 11.85
C PRO A 16 -9.10 22.32 11.41
N GLY A 17 -10.08 22.37 12.31
CA GLY A 17 -11.44 21.87 12.04
C GLY A 17 -11.63 20.35 12.25
N GLY A 18 -10.64 19.69 12.86
CA GLY A 18 -10.72 18.30 13.31
C GLY A 18 -10.85 17.26 12.19
N VAL A 19 -11.33 16.08 12.56
CA VAL A 19 -11.44 14.90 11.69
C VAL A 19 -12.35 15.13 10.48
N GLU A 20 -13.34 16.02 10.57
CA GLU A 20 -14.24 16.34 9.44
C GLU A 20 -13.48 16.86 8.22
N THR A 21 -12.40 17.62 8.43
CA THR A 21 -11.56 18.08 7.31
C THR A 21 -10.83 16.93 6.63
N LEU A 22 -10.41 15.91 7.39
CA LEU A 22 -9.83 14.68 6.85
C LEU A 22 -10.88 13.87 6.08
N ILE A 23 -12.11 13.80 6.58
CA ILE A 23 -13.22 13.15 5.87
C ILE A 23 -13.45 13.86 4.53
N ALA A 24 -13.56 15.18 4.52
CA ALA A 24 -13.75 15.95 3.28
C ALA A 24 -12.62 15.68 2.28
N GLN A 25 -11.36 15.74 2.71
CA GLN A 25 -10.20 15.43 1.88
C GLN A 25 -10.21 13.99 1.36
N TRP A 26 -10.59 13.04 2.21
CA TRP A 26 -10.73 11.63 1.85
C TRP A 26 -11.76 11.43 0.74
N GLN A 27 -12.83 12.22 0.71
CA GLN A 27 -13.87 12.12 -0.31
C GLN A 27 -13.47 12.68 -1.69
N ILE A 28 -12.57 13.67 -1.76
CA ILE A 28 -12.17 14.35 -3.01
C ILE A 28 -11.77 13.35 -4.10
N ARG A 29 -11.01 12.30 -3.74
CA ARG A 29 -10.43 11.36 -4.71
C ARG A 29 -11.33 10.15 -5.02
N ARG A 30 -12.55 10.10 -4.45
CA ARG A 30 -13.48 8.95 -4.58
C ARG A 30 -14.58 9.15 -5.62
N ALA A 31 -14.52 10.20 -6.44
CA ALA A 31 -15.42 10.37 -7.59
C ALA A 31 -15.30 9.20 -8.59
N ARG A 32 -16.43 8.80 -9.19
CA ARG A 32 -16.52 7.69 -10.15
C ARG A 32 -15.56 7.90 -11.34
N LEU A 33 -14.99 6.81 -11.83
CA LEU A 33 -14.35 6.79 -13.15
C LEU A 33 -15.47 6.76 -14.21
N ASN A 34 -15.75 7.92 -14.82
CA ASN A 34 -16.81 8.02 -15.84
C ASN A 34 -16.30 7.48 -17.17
N PRO A 35 -16.89 6.39 -17.70
CA PRO A 35 -16.57 5.88 -19.02
C PRO A 35 -17.30 6.64 -20.13
N ALA A 36 -16.75 6.61 -21.35
CA ALA A 36 -17.47 6.90 -22.59
C ALA A 36 -18.26 5.65 -23.06
N PRO A 37 -19.20 5.77 -24.01
CA PRO A 37 -19.89 4.62 -24.60
C PRO A 37 -18.88 3.57 -25.13
N GLY A 38 -19.09 2.30 -24.76
CA GLY A 38 -18.19 1.19 -25.12
C GLY A 38 -16.97 1.00 -24.21
N GLU A 39 -16.78 1.88 -23.20
CA GLU A 39 -15.72 1.70 -22.20
C GLU A 39 -16.29 1.06 -20.93
N GLU A 40 -15.87 -0.16 -20.63
CA GLU A 40 -16.29 -0.84 -19.40
C GLU A 40 -15.25 -1.86 -18.92
N LEU A 41 -15.47 -2.34 -17.70
CA LEU A 41 -14.78 -3.53 -17.23
C LEU A 41 -15.35 -4.76 -17.97
N PRO A 42 -14.51 -5.75 -18.27
CA PRO A 42 -14.97 -6.96 -18.94
C PRO A 42 -15.92 -7.76 -18.02
N PRO A 43 -16.81 -8.59 -18.60
CA PRO A 43 -17.79 -9.37 -17.85
C PRO A 43 -17.12 -10.46 -16.99
N LEU A 44 -17.87 -10.98 -16.01
CA LEU A 44 -17.38 -11.95 -15.02
C LEU A 44 -16.94 -13.29 -15.59
N ASP A 45 -17.31 -13.63 -16.82
CA ASP A 45 -16.95 -14.86 -17.54
C ASP A 45 -15.73 -14.69 -18.45
N THR A 46 -15.07 -13.53 -18.41
CA THR A 46 -13.86 -13.27 -19.20
C THR A 46 -12.76 -14.29 -18.92
N ASP A 47 -12.07 -14.70 -19.98
CA ASP A 47 -10.96 -15.65 -19.96
C ASP A 47 -9.72 -15.05 -19.29
N LEU A 48 -9.63 -15.16 -17.97
CA LEU A 48 -8.52 -14.62 -17.17
C LEU A 48 -7.19 -15.31 -17.48
N LEU A 49 -7.22 -16.59 -17.87
CA LEU A 49 -6.03 -17.34 -18.27
C LEU A 49 -5.41 -16.75 -19.54
N ARG A 50 -6.25 -16.42 -20.53
CA ARG A 50 -5.78 -15.70 -21.72
C ARG A 50 -5.22 -14.34 -21.36
N LEU A 51 -5.88 -13.56 -20.51
CA LEU A 51 -5.35 -12.25 -20.09
C LEU A 51 -4.02 -12.38 -19.34
N ALA A 52 -3.80 -13.46 -18.59
CA ALA A 52 -2.54 -13.73 -17.90
C ALA A 52 -1.40 -14.04 -18.89
N ALA A 53 -1.73 -14.73 -20.00
CA ALA A 53 -0.79 -15.09 -21.06
C ALA A 53 -0.53 -13.95 -22.07
N THR A 54 -1.40 -12.94 -22.15
CA THR A 54 -1.25 -11.80 -23.07
C THR A 54 -0.40 -10.69 -22.43
N PRO A 55 0.80 -10.38 -22.94
CA PRO A 55 1.59 -9.25 -22.47
C PRO A 55 0.99 -7.91 -22.94
N LEU A 56 1.08 -6.89 -22.11
CA LEU A 56 0.82 -5.51 -22.48
C LEU A 56 1.89 -5.02 -23.45
N PRO A 57 1.51 -4.14 -24.39
CA PRO A 57 2.49 -3.51 -25.27
C PRO A 57 3.49 -2.67 -24.45
N PRO A 58 4.73 -2.50 -24.94
CA PRO A 58 5.76 -1.72 -24.23
C PRO A 58 5.38 -0.24 -24.06
N ALA A 59 4.50 0.28 -24.91
CA ALA A 59 3.89 1.59 -24.75
C ALA A 59 2.40 1.54 -25.15
N PRO A 60 1.51 2.26 -24.45
CA PRO A 60 0.12 2.39 -24.87
C PRO A 60 -0.01 3.19 -26.17
N PRO A 61 -1.12 3.03 -26.91
CA PRO A 61 -1.44 3.92 -28.01
C PRO A 61 -1.62 5.37 -27.50
N PRO A 62 -1.37 6.39 -28.35
CA PRO A 62 -1.54 7.79 -27.96
C PRO A 62 -2.92 8.06 -27.38
N LEU A 63 -2.96 8.84 -26.29
CA LEU A 63 -4.21 9.21 -25.65
C LEU A 63 -5.07 10.09 -26.59
N PRO A 64 -6.35 9.75 -26.82
CA PRO A 64 -7.23 10.58 -27.63
C PRO A 64 -7.44 11.98 -27.03
N PRO A 65 -7.55 13.05 -27.86
CA PRO A 65 -7.71 14.43 -27.38
C PRO A 65 -8.90 14.66 -26.42
N ARG A 66 -9.96 13.84 -26.55
CA ARG A 66 -11.17 13.89 -25.70
C ARG A 66 -11.37 12.61 -24.90
N ALA A 67 -10.27 12.03 -24.38
CA ALA A 67 -10.33 10.82 -23.58
C ALA A 67 -11.16 11.01 -22.28
N SER A 68 -12.00 10.03 -22.00
CA SER A 68 -12.76 9.94 -20.75
C SER A 68 -11.84 9.86 -19.52
N VAL A 69 -12.42 9.98 -18.32
CA VAL A 69 -11.66 9.75 -17.07
C VAL A 69 -11.20 8.29 -17.00
N TYR A 70 -12.02 7.36 -17.48
CA TYR A 70 -11.67 5.94 -17.55
C TYR A 70 -10.49 5.69 -18.49
N THR A 71 -10.54 6.20 -19.73
CA THR A 71 -9.46 6.01 -20.71
C THR A 71 -8.15 6.65 -20.28
N ARG A 72 -8.19 7.83 -19.66
CA ARG A 72 -7.00 8.43 -19.02
C ARG A 72 -6.42 7.56 -17.92
N LYS A 73 -7.28 6.97 -17.08
CA LYS A 73 -6.84 6.04 -16.03
C LYS A 73 -6.23 4.78 -16.64
N ARG A 74 -6.91 4.14 -17.60
CA ARG A 74 -6.40 2.94 -18.30
C ARG A 74 -5.05 3.21 -18.97
N HIS A 75 -4.93 4.32 -19.69
CA HIS A 75 -3.67 4.72 -20.34
C HIS A 75 -2.54 4.91 -19.32
N ALA A 76 -2.79 5.61 -18.22
CA ALA A 76 -1.78 5.77 -17.15
C ALA A 76 -1.35 4.42 -16.57
N LEU A 77 -2.29 3.49 -16.36
CA LEU A 77 -2.00 2.14 -15.87
C LEU A 77 -1.19 1.32 -16.88
N MET A 78 -1.46 1.43 -18.17
CA MET A 78 -0.68 0.76 -19.21
C MET A 78 0.79 1.21 -19.22
N ILE A 79 1.06 2.50 -18.98
CA ILE A 79 2.44 2.99 -18.81
C ILE A 79 3.06 2.35 -17.57
N GLU A 80 2.34 2.38 -16.45
CA GLU A 80 2.81 1.92 -15.15
C GLU A 80 3.03 0.39 -15.05
N LEU A 81 2.42 -0.35 -15.97
CA LEU A 81 2.44 -1.81 -16.06
C LEU A 81 3.05 -2.29 -17.38
N ALA A 82 3.78 -1.43 -18.10
CA ALA A 82 4.48 -1.85 -19.31
C ALA A 82 5.31 -3.11 -19.06
N GLY A 83 5.22 -4.08 -19.97
CA GLY A 83 5.87 -5.39 -19.85
C GLY A 83 5.18 -6.42 -18.93
N HIS A 84 4.06 -6.07 -18.28
CA HIS A 84 3.24 -7.02 -17.51
C HIS A 84 2.06 -7.55 -18.35
N SER A 85 1.26 -8.47 -17.81
CA SER A 85 0.13 -9.07 -18.52
C SER A 85 -1.11 -8.17 -18.58
N GLU A 86 -2.02 -8.44 -19.51
CA GLU A 86 -3.34 -7.80 -19.54
C GLU A 86 -4.14 -8.09 -18.25
N LEU A 87 -3.91 -9.25 -17.61
CA LEU A 87 -4.46 -9.55 -16.29
C LEU A 87 -3.98 -8.54 -15.24
N ALA A 88 -2.71 -8.13 -15.26
CA ALA A 88 -2.20 -7.11 -14.35
C ALA A 88 -2.88 -5.75 -14.57
N LEU A 89 -3.15 -5.38 -15.82
CA LEU A 89 -3.93 -4.17 -16.15
C LEU A 89 -5.36 -4.27 -15.63
N LEU A 90 -6.03 -5.40 -15.86
CA LEU A 90 -7.40 -5.63 -15.38
C LEU A 90 -7.45 -5.56 -13.85
N HIS A 91 -6.52 -6.22 -13.16
CA HIS A 91 -6.36 -6.14 -11.71
C HIS A 91 -6.23 -4.67 -11.25
N ALA A 92 -5.32 -3.90 -11.84
CA ALA A 92 -5.17 -2.48 -11.49
C ALA A 92 -6.42 -1.63 -11.78
N LEU A 93 -7.16 -1.91 -12.85
CA LEU A 93 -8.43 -1.25 -13.18
C LEU A 93 -9.51 -1.57 -12.15
N THR A 94 -9.65 -2.83 -11.72
CA THR A 94 -10.61 -3.19 -10.67
C THR A 94 -10.31 -2.45 -9.36
N ILE A 95 -9.04 -2.37 -8.94
CA ILE A 95 -8.62 -1.55 -7.78
C ILE A 95 -8.99 -0.08 -7.99
N ALA A 96 -8.72 0.49 -9.18
CA ALA A 96 -9.03 1.88 -9.46
C ALA A 96 -10.55 2.19 -9.35
N HIS A 97 -11.40 1.25 -9.74
CA HIS A 97 -12.85 1.32 -9.59
C HIS A 97 -13.30 1.13 -8.13
N LEU A 98 -12.77 0.14 -7.42
CA LEU A 98 -13.16 -0.21 -6.05
C LEU A 98 -12.82 0.88 -5.02
N ARG A 99 -11.89 1.78 -5.36
CA ARG A 99 -11.56 2.98 -4.56
C ARG A 99 -12.53 4.13 -4.76
N LYS A 100 -13.54 4.00 -5.62
CA LYS A 100 -14.54 5.04 -5.91
C LYS A 100 -15.85 4.77 -5.17
N ARG A 101 -16.62 5.84 -4.94
CA ARG A 101 -17.97 5.77 -4.35
C ARG A 101 -18.98 4.98 -5.18
N ARG A 102 -18.82 5.01 -6.51
CA ARG A 102 -19.67 4.28 -7.47
C ARG A 102 -18.79 3.54 -8.46
N GLN A 103 -19.14 2.30 -8.72
CA GLN A 103 -18.37 1.33 -9.50
C GLN A 103 -19.33 0.29 -10.12
N PRO A 104 -18.98 -0.35 -11.26
CA PRO A 104 -19.81 -1.41 -11.85
C PRO A 104 -20.10 -2.53 -10.84
N ALA A 105 -21.34 -3.03 -10.76
CA ALA A 105 -21.74 -3.95 -9.70
C ALA A 105 -20.84 -5.20 -9.55
N HIS A 106 -20.29 -5.68 -10.67
CA HIS A 106 -19.48 -6.89 -10.72
C HIS A 106 -17.98 -6.68 -10.36
N THR A 107 -17.47 -5.46 -10.19
CA THR A 107 -16.02 -5.22 -10.05
C THR A 107 -15.42 -5.96 -8.86
N ALA A 108 -16.11 -5.99 -7.71
CA ALA A 108 -15.60 -6.66 -6.51
C ALA A 108 -15.53 -8.17 -6.72
N ALA A 109 -16.54 -8.76 -7.39
CA ALA A 109 -16.52 -10.16 -7.76
C ALA A 109 -15.41 -10.47 -8.76
N LEU A 110 -15.17 -9.60 -9.74
CA LEU A 110 -14.08 -9.74 -10.70
C LEU A 110 -12.69 -9.67 -10.03
N PHE A 111 -12.49 -8.70 -9.13
CA PHE A 111 -11.24 -8.57 -8.35
C PHE A 111 -10.97 -9.84 -7.53
N ARG A 112 -11.96 -10.36 -6.81
CA ARG A 112 -11.82 -11.61 -6.05
C ARG A 112 -11.57 -12.81 -6.94
N ARG A 113 -12.25 -12.91 -8.09
CA ARG A 113 -12.04 -13.99 -9.07
C ARG A 113 -10.61 -13.99 -9.61
N ILE A 114 -10.05 -12.82 -9.91
CA ILE A 114 -8.66 -12.66 -10.34
C ILE A 114 -7.70 -13.25 -9.30
N TRP A 115 -7.89 -12.95 -8.02
CA TRP A 115 -7.06 -13.52 -6.95
C TRP A 115 -7.30 -15.01 -6.75
N ALA A 116 -8.55 -15.47 -6.71
CA ALA A 116 -8.89 -16.87 -6.51
C ALA A 116 -8.34 -17.79 -7.62
N GLU A 117 -8.34 -17.34 -8.88
CA GLU A 117 -7.88 -18.16 -10.02
C GLU A 117 -6.39 -18.00 -10.32
N HIS A 118 -5.78 -16.85 -9.99
CA HIS A 118 -4.43 -16.50 -10.44
C HIS A 118 -3.47 -16.03 -9.34
N GLU A 119 -3.77 -16.26 -8.06
CA GLU A 119 -2.93 -15.85 -6.92
C GLU A 119 -1.43 -16.11 -7.14
N VAL A 120 -1.06 -17.36 -7.45
CA VAL A 120 0.35 -17.74 -7.65
C VAL A 120 0.99 -16.93 -8.78
N HIS A 121 0.28 -16.68 -9.87
CA HIS A 121 0.80 -15.84 -10.96
C HIS A 121 0.98 -14.40 -10.49
N LEU A 122 -0.01 -13.82 -9.81
CA LEU A 122 -0.01 -12.43 -9.35
C LEU A 122 1.10 -12.16 -8.33
N LEU A 123 1.33 -13.08 -7.39
CA LEU A 123 2.40 -12.95 -6.38
C LEU A 123 3.79 -12.92 -7.02
N HIS A 124 3.99 -13.61 -8.14
CA HIS A 124 5.28 -13.61 -8.84
C HIS A 124 5.43 -12.48 -9.86
N SER A 125 4.33 -12.03 -10.48
CA SER A 125 4.39 -11.11 -11.63
C SER A 125 4.09 -9.66 -11.28
N LEU A 126 3.30 -9.38 -10.24
CA LEU A 126 2.95 -8.01 -9.90
C LEU A 126 4.11 -7.31 -9.17
N PRO A 127 4.40 -6.05 -9.50
CA PRO A 127 5.30 -5.24 -8.70
C PRO A 127 4.74 -5.03 -7.29
N THR A 128 5.59 -5.01 -6.27
CA THR A 128 5.22 -4.94 -4.84
C THR A 128 4.17 -3.88 -4.51
N ARG A 129 4.23 -2.69 -5.11
CA ARG A 129 3.22 -1.64 -4.87
C ARG A 129 1.78 -2.06 -5.25
N TRP A 130 1.61 -2.95 -6.24
CA TRP A 130 0.30 -3.47 -6.63
C TRP A 130 -0.16 -4.59 -5.70
N LEU A 131 0.76 -5.39 -5.16
CA LEU A 131 0.47 -6.33 -4.07
C LEU A 131 -0.02 -5.57 -2.83
N ILE A 132 0.66 -4.48 -2.47
CA ILE A 132 0.22 -3.56 -1.40
C ILE A 132 -1.15 -2.96 -1.73
N SER A 133 -1.37 -2.52 -2.97
CA SER A 133 -2.67 -1.97 -3.38
C SER A 133 -3.80 -3.01 -3.32
N ALA A 134 -3.49 -4.28 -3.61
CA ALA A 134 -4.43 -5.38 -3.54
C ALA A 134 -4.83 -5.68 -2.09
N ILE A 135 -3.86 -5.85 -1.17
CA ILE A 135 -4.17 -6.12 0.23
C ILE A 135 -4.98 -4.99 0.85
N VAL A 136 -4.69 -3.73 0.52
CA VAL A 136 -5.50 -2.60 0.98
C VAL A 136 -6.92 -2.63 0.38
N THR A 137 -7.08 -3.11 -0.86
CA THR A 137 -8.40 -3.24 -1.48
C THR A 137 -9.24 -4.34 -0.83
N PHE A 138 -8.61 -5.42 -0.38
CA PHE A 138 -9.29 -6.48 0.38
C PHE A 138 -9.88 -6.00 1.71
N ALA A 139 -9.38 -4.91 2.31
CA ALA A 139 -9.91 -4.37 3.56
C ALA A 139 -11.41 -4.01 3.45
N ASP A 140 -11.82 -3.53 2.27
CA ASP A 140 -13.23 -3.21 1.99
C ASP A 140 -13.95 -4.35 1.24
N HIS A 141 -13.23 -5.17 0.46
CA HIS A 141 -13.83 -6.03 -0.58
C HIS A 141 -13.59 -7.54 -0.43
N ALA A 142 -12.84 -8.00 0.57
CA ALA A 142 -12.74 -9.44 0.85
C ALA A 142 -14.10 -10.00 1.27
N SER A 143 -14.31 -11.29 0.98
CA SER A 143 -15.59 -11.97 1.22
C SER A 143 -15.86 -12.18 2.71
N THR A 144 -14.84 -12.47 3.52
CA THR A 144 -14.98 -12.78 4.94
C THR A 144 -14.57 -11.61 5.86
N ALA A 145 -15.15 -11.55 7.05
CA ALA A 145 -14.75 -10.55 8.05
C ALA A 145 -13.29 -10.72 8.54
N PRO A 146 -12.79 -11.95 8.79
CA PRO A 146 -11.37 -12.18 9.10
C PRO A 146 -10.42 -11.64 8.02
N ASP A 147 -10.69 -11.92 6.74
CA ASP A 147 -9.86 -11.43 5.63
C ASP A 147 -9.87 -9.90 5.55
N ARG A 148 -11.04 -9.26 5.69
CA ARG A 148 -11.16 -7.80 5.74
C ARG A 148 -10.41 -7.19 6.92
N HIS A 149 -10.48 -7.81 8.09
CA HIS A 149 -9.77 -7.34 9.28
C HIS A 149 -8.25 -7.42 9.09
N LEU A 150 -7.74 -8.55 8.61
CA LEU A 150 -6.32 -8.73 8.31
C LEU A 150 -5.85 -7.68 7.30
N ALA A 151 -6.56 -7.55 6.19
CA ALA A 151 -6.27 -6.56 5.16
C ALA A 151 -6.28 -5.12 5.69
N GLN A 152 -7.20 -4.79 6.59
CA GLN A 152 -7.25 -3.48 7.25
C GLN A 152 -6.02 -3.24 8.15
N SER A 153 -5.52 -4.26 8.86
CA SER A 153 -4.27 -4.15 9.62
C SER A 153 -3.07 -3.86 8.72
N PHE A 154 -2.97 -4.50 7.56
CA PHE A 154 -1.94 -4.19 6.55
C PHE A 154 -2.09 -2.80 5.96
N ASN A 155 -3.32 -2.33 5.73
CA ASN A 155 -3.58 -0.95 5.29
C ASN A 155 -3.02 0.07 6.29
N VAL A 156 -3.27 -0.12 7.58
CA VAL A 156 -2.71 0.75 8.63
C VAL A 156 -1.18 0.67 8.65
N LEU A 157 -0.61 -0.54 8.64
CA LEU A 157 0.84 -0.77 8.64
C LEU A 157 1.51 -0.01 7.48
N PHE A 158 1.12 -0.29 6.24
CA PHE A 158 1.75 0.33 5.07
C PHE A 158 1.46 1.83 4.95
N SER A 159 0.29 2.31 5.41
CA SER A 159 -0.01 3.74 5.43
C SER A 159 0.88 4.49 6.40
N LEU A 160 1.08 3.97 7.63
CA LEU A 160 1.99 4.55 8.60
C LEU A 160 3.44 4.48 8.12
N MET A 161 3.85 3.33 7.54
CA MET A 161 5.16 3.18 6.89
C MET A 161 5.42 4.25 5.85
N LYS A 162 4.47 4.47 4.94
CA LYS A 162 4.60 5.50 3.93
C LYS A 162 4.77 6.89 4.53
N LEU A 163 4.00 7.22 5.58
CA LEU A 163 4.06 8.54 6.21
C LEU A 163 5.42 8.79 6.89
N TYR A 164 5.89 7.86 7.72
CA TYR A 164 7.15 8.07 8.43
C TYR A 164 8.36 7.93 7.50
N GLU A 165 8.34 7.06 6.48
CA GLU A 165 9.43 6.99 5.50
C GLU A 165 9.47 8.25 4.63
N ALA A 166 8.31 8.84 4.30
CA ALA A 166 8.26 10.11 3.57
C ALA A 166 8.81 11.28 4.39
N GLU A 167 8.50 11.37 5.69
CA GLU A 167 9.14 12.34 6.58
C GLU A 167 10.66 12.09 6.65
N ARG A 168 11.07 10.82 6.76
CA ARG A 168 12.49 10.43 6.82
C ARG A 168 13.28 10.85 5.58
N GLN A 169 12.66 10.99 4.40
CA GLN A 169 13.34 11.48 3.19
C GLN A 169 13.97 12.87 3.38
N TYR A 170 13.47 13.67 4.34
CA TYR A 170 14.03 14.99 4.67
C TYR A 170 15.22 14.93 5.64
N SER A 171 15.62 13.74 6.11
CA SER A 171 16.77 13.56 7.03
C SER A 171 18.14 13.65 6.35
N GLY A 172 18.20 13.45 5.03
CA GLY A 172 19.46 13.33 4.29
C GLY A 172 20.09 11.94 4.33
N LEU A 173 19.47 10.95 5.01
CA LEU A 173 19.97 9.57 5.07
C LEU A 173 19.27 8.67 4.04
N ALA A 174 20.04 7.78 3.40
CA ALA A 174 19.49 6.75 2.51
C ALA A 174 18.51 5.82 3.27
N PRO A 175 17.49 5.22 2.61
CA PRO A 175 16.48 4.40 3.29
C PRO A 175 17.04 3.22 4.10
N ASP A 176 18.15 2.63 3.66
CA ASP A 176 18.84 1.51 4.29
C ASP A 176 19.80 1.91 5.42
N GLN A 177 20.03 3.21 5.62
CA GLN A 177 20.94 3.73 6.64
C GLN A 177 20.21 3.97 7.97
N PRO A 178 20.60 3.36 9.10
CA PRO A 178 20.03 3.69 10.40
C PRO A 178 20.40 5.11 10.84
N PHE A 179 19.59 5.71 11.73
CA PHE A 179 19.99 6.93 12.43
C PHE A 179 21.16 6.62 13.38
N PRO A 180 22.15 7.52 13.52
CA PRO A 180 23.25 7.34 14.46
C PRO A 180 22.77 7.27 15.91
N ALA A 181 23.33 6.35 16.72
CA ALA A 181 22.87 6.10 18.08
C ALA A 181 23.13 7.28 19.04
N ASP A 182 24.17 8.08 18.78
CA ASP A 182 24.54 9.30 19.51
C ASP A 182 23.56 10.47 19.28
N THR A 183 22.66 10.35 18.30
CA THR A 183 21.61 11.35 18.05
C THR A 183 20.32 11.08 18.84
N LEU A 184 20.27 10.01 19.63
CA LEU A 184 19.12 9.70 20.48
C LEU A 184 18.90 10.85 21.47
N ARG A 185 17.67 11.36 21.52
CA ARG A 185 17.24 12.35 22.50
C ARG A 185 16.42 11.66 23.57
N ASP A 186 16.79 11.88 24.82
CA ASP A 186 16.01 11.42 25.96
C ASP A 186 14.69 12.19 26.07
N GLY A 187 13.62 11.48 26.39
CA GLY A 187 12.28 12.05 26.58
C GLY A 187 11.17 11.08 26.17
N PRO A 188 9.91 11.39 26.54
CA PRO A 188 8.77 10.62 26.09
C PRO A 188 8.56 10.79 24.58
N LEU A 189 8.03 9.75 23.95
CA LEU A 189 7.44 9.84 22.61
C LEU A 189 6.18 10.71 22.66
N PRO A 190 5.65 11.15 21.49
CA PRO A 190 4.37 11.86 21.44
C PRO A 190 3.26 11.14 22.23
N MET A 191 2.29 11.91 22.72
CA MET A 191 1.19 11.41 23.56
C MET A 191 1.63 10.80 24.90
N GLY A 192 2.84 11.12 25.37
CA GLY A 192 3.35 10.63 26.67
C GLY A 192 3.74 9.16 26.66
N MET A 193 3.89 8.54 25.48
CA MET A 193 4.32 7.15 25.38
C MET A 193 5.78 7.01 25.84
N PRO A 194 6.14 5.94 26.55
CA PRO A 194 7.53 5.67 26.88
C PRO A 194 8.36 5.45 25.61
N GLY A 195 9.65 5.76 25.69
CA GLY A 195 10.60 5.47 24.62
C GLY A 195 10.68 3.97 24.30
N PHE A 196 11.03 3.65 23.05
CA PHE A 196 11.21 2.26 22.64
C PHE A 196 12.57 1.71 23.11
N ALA A 197 12.55 0.63 23.90
CA ALA A 197 13.77 -0.04 24.35
C ALA A 197 14.42 -0.83 23.22
N LEU A 198 15.45 -0.28 22.58
CA LEU A 198 16.07 -0.90 21.39
C LEU A 198 16.54 -2.35 21.61
N LEU A 199 17.18 -2.66 22.76
CA LEU A 199 17.73 -4.01 23.01
C LEU A 199 16.70 -5.01 23.58
N GLY A 200 15.73 -4.53 24.36
CA GLY A 200 14.80 -5.39 25.11
C GLY A 200 13.33 -5.23 24.73
N GLY A 201 13.02 -4.32 23.80
CA GLY A 201 11.66 -4.09 23.32
C GLY A 201 11.23 -5.17 22.33
N ASP A 202 9.96 -5.55 22.42
CA ASP A 202 9.33 -6.65 21.69
C ASP A 202 8.21 -6.18 20.75
N LEU A 203 8.10 -4.86 20.54
CA LEU A 203 7.01 -4.26 19.78
C LEU A 203 6.94 -4.79 18.35
N GLU A 204 8.06 -5.08 17.70
CA GLU A 204 8.04 -5.64 16.34
C GLU A 204 7.46 -7.05 16.32
N ALA A 205 7.78 -7.89 17.33
CA ALA A 205 7.21 -9.23 17.44
C ALA A 205 5.70 -9.16 17.74
N ASN A 206 5.30 -8.28 18.66
CA ASN A 206 3.90 -8.05 19.03
C ASN A 206 3.09 -7.39 17.90
N LEU A 207 3.75 -6.75 16.93
CA LEU A 207 3.12 -6.21 15.72
C LEU A 207 3.02 -7.26 14.60
N LEU A 208 4.12 -7.93 14.27
CA LEU A 208 4.22 -8.76 13.06
C LEU A 208 3.74 -10.21 13.28
N ALA A 209 3.97 -10.81 14.45
CA ALA A 209 3.57 -12.19 14.70
C ALA A 209 2.05 -12.38 14.65
N PRO A 210 1.21 -11.49 15.22
CA PRO A 210 -0.24 -11.61 15.07
C PRO A 210 -0.72 -11.54 13.62
N LEU A 211 -0.10 -10.69 12.79
CA LEU A 211 -0.41 -10.61 11.35
C LEU A 211 -0.11 -11.94 10.64
N TRP A 212 1.03 -12.54 10.94
CA TRP A 212 1.39 -13.85 10.39
C TRP A 212 0.38 -14.93 10.81
N ARG A 213 0.05 -15.02 12.10
CA ARG A 213 -0.91 -16.01 12.63
C ARG A 213 -2.32 -15.81 12.10
N ALA A 214 -2.72 -14.58 11.83
CA ALA A 214 -3.99 -14.27 11.19
C ALA A 214 -3.97 -14.67 9.70
N ALA A 215 -2.85 -14.43 9.00
CA ALA A 215 -2.67 -14.82 7.61
C ALA A 215 -2.74 -16.35 7.41
N GLU A 216 -2.20 -17.14 8.33
CA GLU A 216 -2.33 -18.61 8.31
C GLU A 216 -3.79 -19.12 8.33
N LYS A 217 -4.73 -18.28 8.78
CA LYS A 217 -6.15 -18.63 8.92
C LYS A 217 -7.05 -17.90 7.91
N ALA A 218 -6.48 -17.02 7.09
CA ALA A 218 -7.20 -16.17 6.15
C ALA A 218 -7.25 -16.85 4.78
N PRO A 219 -8.40 -17.39 4.35
CA PRO A 219 -8.48 -18.21 3.14
C PRO A 219 -8.30 -17.39 1.84
N GLU A 220 -8.63 -16.10 1.84
CA GLU A 220 -8.61 -15.26 0.64
C GLU A 220 -7.37 -14.36 0.59
N VAL A 221 -6.95 -13.82 1.75
CA VAL A 221 -5.87 -12.82 1.83
C VAL A 221 -4.57 -13.40 2.40
N GLY A 222 -4.63 -14.59 3.00
CA GLY A 222 -3.52 -15.21 3.73
C GLY A 222 -2.21 -15.28 2.95
N PRO A 223 -2.18 -15.89 1.75
CA PRO A 223 -0.93 -16.02 1.00
C PRO A 223 -0.35 -14.68 0.57
N LEU A 224 -1.18 -13.72 0.17
CA LEU A 224 -0.76 -12.34 -0.12
C LEU A 224 -0.16 -11.65 1.12
N ALA A 225 -0.80 -11.79 2.28
CA ALA A 225 -0.32 -11.24 3.54
C ALA A 225 1.03 -11.84 3.96
N GLN A 226 1.19 -13.16 3.88
CA GLN A 226 2.44 -13.85 4.15
C GLN A 226 3.54 -13.40 3.20
N HIS A 227 3.25 -13.35 1.89
CA HIS A 227 4.19 -12.87 0.88
C HIS A 227 4.66 -11.44 1.17
N LEU A 228 3.75 -10.54 1.58
CA LEU A 228 4.09 -9.17 1.92
C LEU A 228 4.93 -9.05 3.19
N LEU A 229 4.71 -9.87 4.21
CA LEU A 229 5.57 -9.95 5.40
C LEU A 229 6.97 -10.48 5.06
N ASP A 230 7.03 -11.43 4.13
CA ASP A 230 8.26 -11.98 3.58
C ASP A 230 9.08 -10.91 2.82
N LEU A 231 8.42 -10.11 1.98
CA LEU A 231 9.03 -8.96 1.31
C LEU A 231 9.49 -7.91 2.33
N LEU A 232 8.68 -7.60 3.33
CA LEU A 232 9.01 -6.66 4.41
C LEU A 232 10.28 -7.08 5.16
N ASN A 233 10.44 -8.38 5.45
CA ASN A 233 11.62 -8.92 6.13
C ASN A 233 12.90 -8.85 5.26
N ARG A 234 12.76 -9.02 3.94
CA ARG A 234 13.88 -9.00 2.99
C ARG A 234 14.27 -7.59 2.54
N ASP A 235 13.37 -6.62 2.62
CA ASP A 235 13.62 -5.25 2.16
C ASP A 235 14.66 -4.54 3.07
N PRO A 236 15.77 -4.03 2.51
CA PRO A 236 16.84 -3.42 3.27
C PRO A 236 16.50 -2.00 3.77
N GLY A 237 15.51 -1.35 3.18
CA GLY A 237 15.13 0.04 3.44
C GLY A 237 14.04 0.21 4.49
N THR A 238 13.60 -0.87 5.15
CA THR A 238 12.52 -0.80 6.15
C THR A 238 13.02 -0.37 7.52
N LEU A 239 12.11 0.20 8.32
CA LEU A 239 12.35 0.45 9.75
C LEU A 239 12.82 -0.82 10.48
N PHE A 240 12.22 -1.97 10.18
CA PHE A 240 12.56 -3.24 10.80
C PHE A 240 14.03 -3.64 10.54
N ARG A 241 14.50 -3.49 9.29
CA ARG A 241 15.92 -3.70 8.96
C ARG A 241 16.83 -2.74 9.73
N ARG A 242 16.49 -1.45 9.74
CA ARG A 242 17.29 -0.44 10.45
C ARG A 242 17.36 -0.71 11.96
N LEU A 243 16.25 -1.06 12.61
CA LEU A 243 16.24 -1.43 14.03
C LEU A 243 17.12 -2.65 14.30
N SER A 244 17.09 -3.66 13.43
CA SER A 244 17.99 -4.82 13.54
C SER A 244 19.47 -4.42 13.44
N LEU A 245 19.84 -3.53 12.52
CA LEU A 245 21.21 -3.03 12.39
C LEU A 245 21.65 -2.22 13.62
N MET A 246 20.77 -1.38 14.14
CA MET A 246 21.03 -0.60 15.36
C MET A 246 21.23 -1.50 16.58
N ARG A 247 20.43 -2.58 16.72
CA ARG A 247 20.61 -3.59 17.78
C ARG A 247 21.96 -4.29 17.67
N ALA A 248 22.34 -4.72 16.48
CA ALA A 248 23.62 -5.38 16.25
C ALA A 248 24.78 -4.46 16.64
N ALA A 249 24.78 -3.21 16.17
CA ALA A 249 25.83 -2.23 16.50
C ALA A 249 25.94 -1.96 18.01
N LYS A 250 24.80 -1.84 18.71
CA LYS A 250 24.79 -1.61 20.16
C LYS A 250 25.25 -2.83 20.96
N SER A 251 24.96 -4.03 20.47
CA SER A 251 25.38 -5.29 21.11
C SER A 251 26.88 -5.55 20.94
N THR A 252 27.50 -5.07 19.86
CA THR A 252 28.96 -5.19 19.62
C THR A 252 29.79 -4.09 20.30
N GLY A 253 29.16 -2.97 20.69
CA GLY A 253 29.80 -1.84 21.37
C GLY A 253 29.58 -1.81 22.88
N SER A 254 28.90 -2.81 23.45
CA SER A 254 28.79 -3.07 24.90
C SER A 254 29.79 -4.15 25.29
#